data_AF-A0A5D8LVE3-F1
#
_entry.id   AF-A0A5D8LVE3-F1
#
_cell.length_a   1.000
_cell.length_b   1.000
_cell.length_c   1.000
_cell.angle_alpha   90.00
_cell.angle_beta   90.00
_cell.angle_gamma   90.00
#
_symmetry.space_group_name_H-M   'P 1'
#
loop_
_entity.id
_entity.type
_entity.pdbx_description
1 polymer ?
#
loop_
_entity_poly.entity_id
_entity_poly.type
_entity_poly.pdbx_seq_one_letter_code
_entity_poly.pdbx_strand_id
1 'polypeptide(L)'
;MESTALQQAFDTCQNNKAAWLQRKNELAAAEQEYLRLLSGEGRNVSRLDELRNIIEVRKWQVNQAAGRYIRSHEAVQHISIRDRLNDFMQQHGTALAAALAPELMGYSELTAIARNCAIQR
;
A
#
# COMPACT_ATOMS: atom_id res chain seq x y z
N MET A 1 -19.13 -16.58 10.49
CA MET A 1 -19.10 -15.30 9.75
C MET A 1 -17.80 -15.29 8.96
N GLU A 2 -17.87 -15.48 7.64
CA GLU A 2 -16.69 -15.32 6.79
C GLU A 2 -16.27 -13.86 6.77
N SER A 3 -15.01 -13.59 7.09
CA SER A 3 -14.41 -12.26 7.00
C SER A 3 -14.29 -11.87 5.53
N THR A 4 -14.80 -10.69 5.14
CA THR A 4 -14.70 -10.20 3.76
C THR A 4 -13.23 -10.04 3.36
N ALA A 5 -12.92 -10.17 2.07
CA ALA A 5 -11.55 -10.05 1.58
C ALA A 5 -10.86 -8.75 2.03
N LEU A 6 -11.62 -7.65 2.12
CA LEU A 6 -11.14 -6.37 2.65
C LEU A 6 -10.75 -6.44 4.13
N GLN A 7 -11.56 -7.10 4.96
CA GLN A 7 -11.26 -7.25 6.38
C GLN A 7 -10.01 -8.09 6.60
N GLN A 8 -9.84 -9.20 5.88
CA GLN A 8 -8.63 -10.02 5.95
C GLN A 8 -7.37 -9.23 5.51
N ALA A 9 -7.47 -8.43 4.45
CA ALA A 9 -6.38 -7.57 4.00
C ALA A 9 -6.05 -6.50 5.04
N PHE A 10 -7.07 -5.91 5.68
CA PHE A 10 -6.90 -4.92 6.73
C PHE A 10 -6.20 -5.51 7.96
N ASP A 11 -6.63 -6.68 8.43
CA ASP A 11 -6.02 -7.36 9.57
C ASP A 11 -4.54 -7.69 9.29
N THR A 12 -4.25 -8.17 8.08
CA THR A 12 -2.86 -8.42 7.62
C THR A 12 -2.03 -7.14 7.63
N CYS A 13 -2.59 -6.03 7.14
CA CYS A 13 -1.94 -4.73 7.13
C CYS A 13 -1.62 -4.24 8.55
N GLN A 14 -2.56 -4.38 9.48
CA GLN A 14 -2.33 -4.01 10.89
C GLN A 14 -1.25 -4.87 11.54
N ASN A 15 -1.25 -6.17 11.28
CA ASN A 15 -0.20 -7.06 11.78
C ASN A 15 1.19 -6.68 11.26
N ASN A 16 1.30 -6.35 9.96
CA ASN A 16 2.56 -5.89 9.37
C ASN A 16 2.99 -4.53 9.93
N LYS A 17 2.05 -3.62 10.17
CA LYS A 17 2.32 -2.33 10.84
C LYS A 17 2.89 -2.53 12.23
N ALA A 18 2.23 -3.37 13.04
CA ALA A 18 2.67 -3.70 14.39
C ALA A 18 4.08 -4.33 14.39
N ALA A 19 4.34 -5.28 13.49
CA ALA A 19 5.64 -5.90 13.34
C ALA A 19 6.73 -4.88 12.94
N TRP A 20 6.44 -3.97 12.02
CA TRP A 20 7.39 -2.90 11.64
C TRP A 20 7.70 -1.97 12.81
N LEU A 21 6.68 -1.53 13.56
CA LEU A 21 6.86 -0.70 14.75
C LEU A 21 7.67 -1.41 15.83
N GLN A 22 7.43 -2.69 16.06
CA GLN A 22 8.22 -3.50 16.98
C GLN A 22 9.70 -3.52 16.57
N ARG A 23 10.01 -3.73 15.29
CA ARG A 23 11.41 -3.72 14.82
C ARG A 23 12.08 -2.36 14.98
N LYS A 24 11.33 -1.26 14.81
CA LYS A 24 11.86 0.09 15.08
C LYS A 24 12.21 0.26 16.56
N ASN A 25 11.36 -0.21 17.46
CA ASN A 25 11.62 -0.14 18.90
C ASN A 25 12.83 -1.00 19.29
N GLU A 26 12.94 -2.19 18.71
CA GLU A 26 14.11 -3.06 18.86
C GLU A 26 15.39 -2.36 18.39
N LEU A 27 15.39 -1.75 17.21
CA LEU A 27 16.55 -0.99 16.72
C LEU A 27 16.93 0.13 17.69
N ALA A 28 15.95 0.95 18.10
CA ALA A 28 16.17 2.05 19.02
C ALA A 28 16.77 1.58 20.36
N ALA A 29 16.29 0.46 20.90
CA ALA A 29 16.83 -0.12 22.13
C ALA A 29 18.31 -0.55 21.98
N ALA A 30 18.67 -1.14 20.84
CA ALA A 30 20.06 -1.54 20.56
C ALA A 30 20.98 -0.32 20.40
N GLU A 31 20.51 0.73 19.72
CA GLU A 31 21.25 2.00 19.55
C GLU A 31 21.45 2.72 20.89
N GLN A 32 20.42 2.74 21.75
CA GLN A 32 20.52 3.32 23.10
C GLN A 32 21.55 2.59 23.96
N GLU A 33 21.54 1.26 23.97
CA GLU A 33 22.51 0.46 24.71
C GLU A 33 23.94 0.68 24.20
N TYR A 34 24.11 0.79 22.87
CA TYR A 34 25.41 1.10 22.27
C TYR A 34 25.95 2.47 22.75
N LEU A 35 25.12 3.52 22.73
CA LEU A 35 25.49 4.85 23.20
C LEU A 35 25.82 4.88 24.70
N ARG A 36 25.07 4.12 25.51
CA ARG A 36 25.30 3.98 26.95
C ARG A 36 26.69 3.39 27.22
N LEU A 37 27.06 2.31 26.51
CA LEU A 37 28.38 1.67 26.66
C LEU A 37 29.53 2.52 26.14
N LEU A 38 29.30 3.36 25.12
CA LEU A 38 30.30 4.32 24.66
C LEU A 38 30.61 5.42 25.69
N SER A 39 29.61 5.78 26.50
CA SER A 39 29.71 6.89 27.46
C SER A 39 30.18 6.47 28.87
N GLY A 40 30.32 5.17 29.14
CA GLY A 40 30.72 4.64 30.46
C GLY A 40 32.22 4.40 30.63
N GLU A 41 32.69 4.39 31.88
CA GLU A 41 34.03 3.92 32.24
C GLU A 41 34.09 2.38 32.18
N GLY A 42 35.15 1.82 31.58
CA GLY A 42 35.30 0.38 31.38
C GLY A 42 34.64 -0.16 30.09
N ARG A 43 35.00 0.43 28.94
CA ARG A 43 34.50 0.02 27.61
C ARG A 43 34.74 -1.46 27.35
N ASN A 44 33.66 -2.24 27.30
CA ASN A 44 33.70 -3.61 26.80
C ASN A 44 33.68 -3.58 25.26
N VAL A 45 34.87 -3.61 24.66
CA VAL A 45 35.07 -3.53 23.21
C VAL A 45 34.33 -4.65 22.48
N SER A 46 34.42 -5.89 22.97
CA SER A 46 33.74 -7.03 22.37
C SER A 46 32.21 -6.85 22.31
N ARG A 47 31.61 -6.29 23.38
CA ARG A 47 30.18 -6.00 23.41
C ARG A 47 29.78 -4.86 22.47
N LEU A 48 30.64 -3.84 22.32
CA LEU A 48 30.41 -2.76 21.36
C LEU A 48 30.41 -3.27 19.92
N ASP A 49 31.33 -4.16 19.57
CA ASP A 49 31.37 -4.77 18.23
C ASP A 49 30.16 -5.68 17.97
N GLU A 50 29.73 -6.45 18.98
CA GLU A 50 28.50 -7.24 18.90
C GLU A 50 27.26 -6.35 18.66
N LEU A 51 27.12 -5.26 19.42
CA LEU A 51 26.01 -4.32 19.25
C LEU A 51 26.02 -3.63 17.90
N ARG A 52 27.19 -3.30 17.35
CA ARG A 52 27.31 -2.75 15.99
C ARG A 52 26.73 -3.73 14.96
N ASN A 53 27.09 -5.01 15.04
CA ASN A 53 26.55 -6.05 14.17
C ASN A 53 25.04 -6.22 14.34
N ILE A 54 24.55 -6.22 15.58
CA ILE A 54 23.11 -6.29 15.89
C ILE A 54 22.35 -5.11 15.29
N ILE A 55 22.87 -3.90 15.40
CA ILE A 55 22.26 -2.67 14.87
C ILE A 55 22.13 -2.75 13.35
N GLU A 56 23.19 -3.17 12.65
CA GLU A 56 23.14 -3.30 11.19
C GLU A 56 22.10 -4.34 10.73
N VAL A 57 22.02 -5.48 11.42
CA VAL A 57 20.97 -6.48 11.16
C VAL A 57 19.58 -5.90 11.44
N ARG A 58 19.40 -5.15 12.54
CA ARG A 58 18.10 -4.55 12.90
C ARG A 58 17.67 -3.50 11.89
N LYS A 59 18.58 -2.65 11.39
CA LYS A 59 18.27 -1.70 10.30
C LYS A 59 17.73 -2.42 9.07
N TRP A 60 18.40 -3.51 8.65
CA TRP A 60 17.91 -4.32 7.53
C TRP A 60 16.52 -4.93 7.81
N GLN A 61 16.30 -5.45 9.02
CA GLN A 61 15.00 -6.02 9.41
C GLN A 61 13.87 -4.98 9.45
N VAL A 62 14.16 -3.75 9.88
CA VAL A 62 13.21 -2.63 9.83
C VAL A 62 12.82 -2.34 8.39
N ASN A 63 13.79 -2.23 7.48
CA ASN A 63 13.52 -2.00 6.04
C ASN A 63 12.70 -3.14 5.43
N GLN A 64 13.04 -4.39 5.77
CA GLN A 64 12.29 -5.56 5.30
C GLN A 64 10.84 -5.54 5.79
N ALA A 65 10.61 -5.22 7.07
CA ALA A 65 9.27 -5.13 7.66
C ALA A 65 8.48 -3.95 7.08
N ALA A 66 9.11 -2.80 6.86
CA ALA A 66 8.51 -1.66 6.19
C ALA A 66 7.99 -2.04 4.79
N GLY A 67 8.81 -2.77 4.01
CA GLY A 67 8.40 -3.25 2.69
C GLY A 67 7.18 -4.17 2.73
N ARG A 68 7.05 -5.04 3.75
CA ARG A 68 5.84 -5.86 3.93
C ARG A 68 4.62 -5.00 4.27
N TYR A 69 4.78 -4.04 5.18
CA TYR A 69 3.71 -3.11 5.57
C TYR A 69 3.17 -2.31 4.37
N ILE A 70 4.05 -1.71 3.56
CA ILE A 70 3.69 -0.93 2.37
C ILE A 70 2.85 -1.79 1.41
N ARG A 71 3.32 -2.99 1.06
CA ARG A 71 2.57 -3.89 0.15
C ARG A 71 1.21 -4.29 0.70
N SER A 72 1.11 -4.59 2.00
CA SER A 72 -0.20 -4.90 2.61
C SER A 72 -1.12 -3.68 2.66
N HIS A 73 -0.57 -2.47 2.80
CA HIS A 73 -1.35 -1.25 2.75
C HIS A 73 -1.89 -0.97 1.33
N GLU A 74 -1.06 -1.14 0.31
CA GLU A 74 -1.47 -1.06 -1.10
C GLU A 74 -2.57 -2.07 -1.43
N ALA A 75 -2.48 -3.29 -0.91
CA ALA A 75 -3.52 -4.32 -1.08
C ALA A 75 -4.87 -3.89 -0.49
N VAL A 76 -4.88 -3.31 0.71
CA VAL A 76 -6.11 -2.77 1.33
C VAL A 76 -6.70 -1.66 0.46
N GLN A 77 -5.89 -0.72 -0.01
CA GLN A 77 -6.36 0.37 -0.87
C GLN A 77 -6.95 -0.16 -2.18
N HIS A 78 -6.25 -1.07 -2.84
CA HIS A 78 -6.70 -1.66 -4.10
C HIS A 78 -8.03 -2.39 -3.96
N ILE A 79 -8.19 -3.22 -2.92
CA ILE A 79 -9.45 -3.94 -2.66
C ILE A 79 -10.57 -2.94 -2.34
N SER A 80 -10.32 -2.00 -1.43
CA SER A 80 -11.33 -1.02 -1.01
C SER A 80 -11.84 -0.17 -2.17
N ILE A 81 -10.93 0.33 -3.03
CA ILE A 81 -11.29 1.13 -4.20
C ILE A 81 -12.09 0.28 -5.20
N ARG A 82 -11.64 -0.94 -5.49
CA ARG A 82 -12.33 -1.85 -6.40
C ARG A 82 -13.74 -2.16 -5.90
N ASP A 83 -13.89 -2.51 -4.64
CA ASP A 83 -15.19 -2.85 -4.05
C ASP A 83 -16.12 -1.64 -4.10
N ARG A 84 -15.62 -0.45 -3.74
CA ARG A 84 -16.44 0.77 -3.76
C ARG A 84 -16.86 1.20 -5.16
N LEU A 85 -15.99 1.04 -6.17
CA LEU A 85 -16.34 1.30 -7.57
C LEU A 85 -17.35 0.29 -8.08
N ASN A 86 -17.24 -0.98 -7.70
CA ASN A 86 -18.23 -2.00 -8.04
C ASN A 86 -19.59 -1.68 -7.42
N ASP A 87 -19.63 -1.33 -6.13
CA ASP A 87 -20.86 -0.93 -5.45
C ASP A 87 -21.50 0.28 -6.14
N PHE A 88 -20.69 1.29 -6.50
CA PHE A 88 -21.16 2.45 -7.23
C PHE A 88 -21.77 2.07 -8.58
N MET A 89 -21.08 1.24 -9.38
CA MET A 89 -21.58 0.81 -10.69
C MET A 89 -22.82 -0.08 -10.59
N GLN A 90 -22.92 -0.91 -9.55
CA GLN A 90 -24.12 -1.71 -9.31
C GLN A 90 -25.33 -0.83 -8.96
N GLN A 91 -25.13 0.22 -8.17
CA GLN A 91 -26.22 1.10 -7.73
C GLN A 91 -26.60 2.14 -8.79
N HIS A 92 -25.63 2.67 -9.53
CA HIS A 92 -25.82 3.85 -10.39
C HIS A 92 -25.46 3.62 -11.86
N GLY A 93 -24.93 2.44 -12.24
CA GLY A 93 -24.43 2.18 -13.59
C GLY A 93 -25.48 2.36 -14.67
N THR A 94 -26.72 1.90 -14.45
CA THR A 94 -27.81 2.07 -15.42
C THR A 94 -28.18 3.54 -15.62
N ALA A 95 -28.29 4.30 -14.52
CA ALA A 95 -28.62 5.72 -14.58
C ALA A 95 -27.49 6.53 -15.24
N LEU A 96 -26.24 6.21 -14.91
CA LEU A 96 -25.05 6.80 -15.52
C LEU A 96 -25.01 6.51 -17.04
N ALA A 97 -25.25 5.26 -17.44
CA ALA A 97 -25.30 4.89 -18.85
C ALA A 97 -26.43 5.60 -19.60
N ALA A 98 -27.62 5.69 -19.00
CA ALA A 98 -28.75 6.41 -19.58
C ALA A 98 -28.46 7.91 -19.74
N ALA A 99 -27.81 8.53 -18.75
CA ALA A 99 -27.46 9.95 -18.78
C ALA A 99 -26.40 10.27 -19.86
N LEU A 100 -25.52 9.32 -20.19
CA LEU A 100 -24.46 9.49 -21.21
C LEU A 100 -24.90 9.07 -22.62
N ALA A 101 -26.05 8.38 -22.75
CA ALA A 101 -26.48 7.82 -24.02
C ALA A 101 -26.70 8.87 -25.13
N PRO A 102 -27.33 10.04 -24.88
CA PRO A 102 -27.52 11.05 -25.92
C PRO A 102 -26.21 11.57 -26.52
N GLU A 103 -25.22 11.84 -25.69
CA GLU A 103 -23.91 12.33 -26.10
C GLU A 103 -23.19 11.27 -26.94
N LEU A 104 -23.19 10.01 -26.48
CA LEU A 104 -22.57 8.89 -27.19
C LEU A 104 -23.23 8.61 -28.55
N MET A 105 -24.56 8.72 -28.62
CA MET A 105 -25.30 8.59 -29.89
C MET A 105 -24.94 9.73 -30.85
N GLY A 106 -24.88 10.98 -30.38
CA GLY A 106 -24.48 12.13 -31.19
C GLY A 106 -23.09 11.99 -31.83
N TYR A 107 -22.11 11.44 -31.09
CA TYR A 107 -20.78 11.13 -31.67
C TYR A 107 -20.84 10.06 -32.76
N SER A 108 -21.67 9.04 -32.58
CA SER A 108 -21.80 7.95 -33.57
C SER A 108 -22.37 8.46 -34.90
N GLU A 109 -23.34 9.37 -34.84
CA GLU A 109 -23.93 10.00 -36.02
C GLU A 109 -22.93 10.91 -36.73
N LEU A 110 -22.21 11.76 -36.00
CA LEU A 110 -21.14 12.60 -36.55
C LEU A 110 -20.05 11.77 -37.24
N THR A 111 -19.68 10.65 -36.62
CA THR A 111 -18.69 9.72 -37.18
C THR A 111 -19.21 9.07 -38.46
N ALA A 112 -20.49 8.68 -38.50
CA ALA A 112 -21.12 8.11 -39.69
C ALA A 112 -21.21 9.13 -40.83
N ILE A 113 -21.59 10.37 -40.53
CA ILE A 113 -21.63 11.48 -41.50
C ILE A 113 -20.24 11.72 -42.09
N ALA A 114 -19.21 11.85 -41.25
CA ALA A 114 -17.83 12.05 -41.71
C ALA A 114 -17.34 10.91 -42.61
N ARG A 115 -17.69 9.66 -42.27
CA ARG A 115 -17.35 8.48 -43.06
C ARG A 115 -18.04 8.51 -44.44
N ASN A 116 -19.32 8.84 -44.47
CA ASN A 116 -20.09 8.93 -45.72
C ASN A 116 -19.56 10.05 -46.63
N CYS A 117 -19.20 11.21 -46.08
CA CYS A 117 -18.58 12.30 -46.85
C CYS A 117 -17.20 11.91 -47.41
N ALA A 118 -16.43 11.06 -46.74
CA ALA A 118 -15.13 10.61 -47.22
C ALA A 118 -15.21 9.59 -48.37
N ILE A 119 -16.29 8.80 -48.43
CA ILE A 119 -16.54 7.79 -49.48
C ILE A 119 -17.12 8.43 -50.76
N GLN A 120 -17.76 9.59 -50.63
CA GLN A 120 -18.37 10.32 -51.76
C GLN A 120 -17.37 11.19 -52.56
N ARG A 121 -16.06 11.06 -52.33
CA ARG A 121 -15.00 11.72 -53.13
C ARG A 121 -14.39 10.75 -54.13
#